data_AF-A0A7J3U659-F1
#
_entry.id   AF-A0A7J3U659-F1
#
_cell.length_a   1.000
_cell.length_b   1.000
_cell.length_c   1.000
_cell.angle_alpha   90.00
_cell.angle_beta   90.00
_cell.angle_gamma   90.00
#
_symmetry.space_group_name_H-M   'P 1'
#
loop_
_entity.id
_entity.type
_entity.pdbx_description
1 polymer ?
#
loop_
_entity_poly.entity_id
_entity_poly.type
_entity_poly.pdbx_seq_one_letter_code
_entity_poly.pdbx_strand_id
1 'polypeptide(L)'
;VEQRILSAPASIQSIPAAADQEDFVSMGMNTAIKNFQILDNAYGVLGIELMAAAQALDFRDCAPGRGVAKAKEVIRKYVDFLDEDRPLYRDHTRMKELVKSCEILEEVEKEIGKLE
;
A
#
# COMPACT_ATOMS: atom_id res chain seq x y z
N VAL A 1 -5.37 13.22 -1.06
CA VAL A 1 -6.34 14.05 -1.80
C VAL A 1 -6.85 13.34 -3.04
N GLU A 2 -5.97 12.87 -3.93
CA GLU A 2 -6.33 12.13 -5.15
C GLU A 2 -7.28 10.94 -4.89
N GLN A 3 -6.97 10.09 -3.89
CA GLN A 3 -7.82 8.96 -3.49
C GLN A 3 -9.29 9.36 -3.26
N ARG A 4 -9.53 10.50 -2.61
CA ARG A 4 -10.88 10.98 -2.31
C ARG A 4 -11.67 11.28 -3.58
N ILE A 5 -11.01 11.76 -4.62
CA ILE A 5 -11.62 12.01 -5.93
C ILE A 5 -11.92 10.67 -6.61
N LEU A 6 -10.98 9.73 -6.56
CA LEU A 6 -11.16 8.38 -7.10
C LEU A 6 -12.28 7.59 -6.39
N SER A 7 -12.53 7.83 -5.11
CA SER A 7 -13.59 7.14 -4.35
C SER A 7 -15.02 7.49 -4.75
N ALA A 8 -15.25 8.49 -5.62
CA ALA A 8 -16.59 8.73 -6.17
C ALA A 8 -17.06 7.48 -6.96
N PRO A 9 -18.24 6.89 -6.68
CA PRO A 9 -18.66 5.65 -7.33
C PRO A 9 -18.87 5.87 -8.83
N ALA A 10 -18.22 5.07 -9.68
CA ALA A 10 -18.48 5.12 -11.12
C ALA A 10 -19.81 4.42 -11.48
N SER A 11 -20.26 3.48 -10.66
CA SER A 11 -21.49 2.71 -10.86
C SER A 11 -22.77 3.53 -10.89
N ILE A 12 -22.77 4.75 -10.34
CA ILE A 12 -23.93 5.65 -10.37
C ILE A 12 -23.99 6.51 -11.65
N GLN A 13 -23.06 6.32 -12.58
CA GLN A 13 -22.88 7.17 -13.75
C GLN A 13 -23.39 6.49 -15.05
N SER A 14 -24.46 5.69 -14.97
CA SER A 14 -25.05 5.04 -16.16
C SER A 14 -25.44 6.09 -17.22
N ILE A 15 -25.05 5.85 -18.47
CA ILE A 15 -25.41 6.66 -19.63
C ILE A 15 -26.05 5.72 -20.66
N PRO A 16 -27.32 5.93 -21.04
CA PRO A 16 -27.98 5.10 -22.04
C PRO A 16 -27.25 5.10 -23.37
N ALA A 17 -27.23 3.94 -24.03
CA ALA A 17 -26.59 3.76 -25.33
C ALA A 17 -27.49 3.00 -26.31
N ALA A 18 -27.07 2.98 -27.58
CA ALA A 18 -27.73 2.22 -28.65
C ALA A 18 -29.24 2.52 -28.81
N ALA A 19 -29.61 3.81 -28.89
CA ALA A 19 -31.01 4.25 -29.02
C ALA A 19 -31.93 3.64 -27.94
N ASP A 20 -31.48 3.74 -26.68
CA ASP A 20 -32.14 3.24 -25.47
C ASP A 20 -32.32 1.71 -25.40
N GLN A 21 -31.58 0.94 -26.20
CA GLN A 21 -31.50 -0.53 -26.03
C GLN A 21 -30.64 -0.91 -24.82
N GLU A 22 -29.59 -0.14 -24.56
CA GLU A 22 -28.77 -0.25 -23.34
C GLU A 22 -29.14 0.91 -22.42
N ASP A 23 -30.35 0.86 -21.87
CA ASP A 23 -30.92 1.89 -20.99
C ASP A 23 -30.25 1.94 -19.59
N PHE A 24 -29.56 0.86 -19.22
CA PHE A 24 -28.76 0.76 -18.01
C PHE A 24 -27.39 0.12 -18.25
N VAL A 25 -26.33 0.74 -17.72
CA VAL A 25 -24.97 0.22 -17.74
C VAL A 25 -24.30 0.36 -16.37
N SER A 26 -23.48 -0.63 -16.01
CA SER A 26 -22.90 -0.74 -14.66
C SER A 26 -21.66 0.15 -14.42
N MET A 27 -21.04 0.67 -15.48
CA MET A 27 -19.73 1.35 -15.42
C MET A 27 -18.64 0.51 -14.69
N GLY A 28 -18.74 -0.82 -14.78
CA GLY A 28 -17.88 -1.75 -14.03
C GLY A 28 -16.39 -1.61 -14.37
N MET A 29 -16.04 -1.45 -15.65
CA MET A 29 -14.64 -1.30 -16.07
C MET A 29 -14.00 -0.01 -15.51
N ASN A 30 -14.75 1.10 -15.48
CA ASN A 30 -14.28 2.35 -14.88
C ASN A 30 -14.02 2.17 -13.38
N THR A 31 -14.90 1.43 -12.69
CA THR A 31 -14.71 1.09 -11.27
C THR A 31 -13.42 0.30 -11.06
N ALA A 32 -13.16 -0.73 -11.89
CA ALA A 32 -11.95 -1.54 -11.79
C ALA A 32 -10.66 -0.73 -12.01
N ILE A 33 -10.61 0.12 -13.04
CA ILE A 33 -9.45 0.99 -13.33
C ILE A 33 -9.17 1.93 -12.15
N LYS A 34 -10.20 2.57 -11.61
CA LYS A 34 -10.07 3.46 -10.45
C LYS A 34 -9.57 2.70 -9.22
N ASN A 35 -10.04 1.47 -9.01
CA ASN A 35 -9.58 0.64 -7.90
C ASN A 35 -8.10 0.28 -8.00
N PHE A 36 -7.58 -0.01 -9.21
CA PHE A 36 -6.14 -0.22 -9.39
C PHE A 36 -5.32 1.01 -9.01
N GLN A 37 -5.78 2.21 -9.39
CA GLN A 37 -5.12 3.47 -9.00
C GLN A 37 -5.19 3.71 -7.48
N ILE A 38 -6.32 3.36 -6.85
CA ILE A 38 -6.47 3.45 -5.40
C ILE A 38 -5.50 2.49 -4.69
N LEU A 39 -5.40 1.23 -5.11
CA LEU A 39 -4.47 0.27 -4.52
C LEU A 39 -3.02 0.72 -4.71
N ASP A 40 -2.66 1.19 -5.91
CA ASP A 40 -1.32 1.66 -6.23
C ASP A 40 -0.88 2.84 -5.33
N ASN A 41 -1.79 3.76 -5.07
CA ASN A 41 -1.60 4.87 -4.14
C ASN A 41 -1.51 4.40 -2.67
N ALA A 42 -2.34 3.43 -2.27
CA ALA A 42 -2.33 2.88 -0.91
C ALA A 42 -1.01 2.18 -0.59
N TYR A 43 -0.43 1.42 -1.52
CA TYR A 43 0.88 0.79 -1.34
C TYR A 43 1.99 1.82 -1.07
N GLY A 44 1.94 2.99 -1.73
CA GLY A 44 2.89 4.08 -1.47
C GLY A 44 2.74 4.65 -0.06
N VAL A 45 1.50 4.96 0.35
CA VAL A 45 1.21 5.49 1.69
C VAL A 45 1.67 4.53 2.80
N LEU A 46 1.31 3.25 2.68
CA LEU A 46 1.74 2.21 3.63
C LEU A 46 3.27 2.03 3.61
N GLY A 47 3.90 2.13 2.43
CA GLY A 47 5.35 2.08 2.31
C GLY A 47 6.05 3.19 3.09
N ILE A 48 5.54 4.43 3.03
CA ILE A 48 6.06 5.56 3.81
C ILE A 48 5.87 5.31 5.31
N GLU A 49 4.69 4.86 5.73
CA GLU A 49 4.39 4.59 7.13
C GLU A 49 5.31 3.52 7.72
N LEU A 50 5.51 2.41 7.00
CA LEU A 50 6.40 1.32 7.41
C LEU A 50 7.87 1.76 7.48
N MET A 51 8.31 2.59 6.53
CA MET A 51 9.66 3.16 6.55
C MET A 51 9.87 4.06 7.77
N ALA A 52 8.89 4.93 8.08
CA ALA A 52 8.94 5.78 9.27
C ALA A 52 8.89 4.96 10.56
N ALA A 53 8.07 3.90 10.61
CA ALA A 53 7.98 3.01 11.76
C ALA A 53 9.29 2.24 12.01
N ALA A 54 9.91 1.70 10.96
CA ALA A 54 11.22 1.04 11.06
C ALA A 54 12.28 1.99 11.60
N GLN A 55 12.31 3.23 11.11
CA GLN A 55 13.22 4.28 11.60
C GLN A 55 12.94 4.63 13.07
N ALA A 56 11.68 4.79 13.47
CA ALA A 56 11.31 5.05 14.86
C ALA A 56 11.73 3.91 15.80
N LEU A 57 11.69 2.67 15.33
CA LEU A 57 12.18 1.49 16.07
C LEU A 57 13.70 1.40 16.10
N ASP A 58 14.44 2.09 15.23
CA ASP A 58 15.90 2.19 15.33
C ASP A 58 16.32 3.23 16.35
N PHE A 59 15.56 4.30 16.51
CA PHE A 59 15.83 5.34 17.52
C PHE A 59 15.49 4.92 18.95
N ARG A 60 14.66 3.89 19.13
CA ARG A 60 14.21 3.45 20.46
C ARG A 60 15.03 2.28 20.96
N ASP A 61 15.53 2.40 22.19
CA ASP A 61 16.15 1.30 22.91
C ASP A 61 15.08 0.44 23.61
N CYS A 62 14.29 -0.29 22.82
CA CYS A 62 13.30 -1.22 23.31
C CYS A 62 13.19 -2.44 22.39
N ALA A 63 12.94 -3.62 22.97
CA ALA A 63 12.69 -4.82 22.21
C ALA A 63 11.22 -4.86 21.73
N PRO A 64 10.93 -4.74 20.43
CA PRO A 64 9.58 -4.90 19.92
C PRO A 64 9.15 -6.38 19.98
N GLY A 65 7.84 -6.63 19.87
CA GLY A 65 7.32 -8.00 19.75
C GLY A 65 7.86 -8.71 18.51
N ARG A 66 7.87 -10.06 18.52
CA ARG A 66 8.48 -10.90 17.47
C ARG A 66 8.07 -10.54 16.05
N GLY A 67 6.76 -10.36 15.80
CA GLY A 67 6.26 -9.97 14.46
C GLY A 67 6.74 -8.58 14.03
N VAL A 68 6.75 -7.61 14.93
CA VAL A 68 7.25 -6.25 14.65
C VAL A 68 8.76 -6.26 14.38
N ALA A 69 9.52 -7.02 15.17
CA ALA A 69 10.95 -7.23 14.95
C ALA A 69 11.21 -7.83 13.56
N LYS A 70 10.41 -8.84 13.17
CA LYS A 70 10.52 -9.48 11.86
C LYS A 70 10.16 -8.54 10.70
N ALA A 71 9.09 -7.77 10.84
CA ALA A 71 8.72 -6.76 9.85
C ALA A 71 9.84 -5.72 9.64
N LYS A 72 10.43 -5.22 10.74
CA LYS A 72 11.57 -4.29 10.70
C LYS A 72 12.78 -4.93 10.00
N GLU A 73 13.11 -6.18 10.32
CA GLU A 73 14.19 -6.93 9.67
C GLU A 73 13.99 -7.00 8.16
N VAL A 74 12.78 -7.34 7.69
CA VAL A 74 12.47 -7.40 6.26
C VAL A 74 12.62 -6.03 5.61
N ILE A 75 12.05 -4.97 6.19
CA ILE A 75 12.17 -3.60 5.67
C ILE A 75 13.64 -3.19 5.52
N ARG A 76 14.49 -3.53 6.49
CA ARG A 76 15.92 -3.18 6.49
C ARG A 76 16.75 -3.93 5.44
N LYS A 77 16.21 -4.97 4.79
CA LYS A 77 16.83 -5.58 3.59
C LYS A 77 16.69 -4.70 2.34
N TYR A 78 15.71 -3.79 2.34
CA TYR A 78 15.31 -3.00 1.17
C TYR A 78 15.58 -1.51 1.33
N VAL A 79 15.52 -1.00 2.56
CA VAL A 79 15.76 0.40 2.89
C VAL A 79 16.70 0.51 4.08
N ASP A 80 17.85 1.12 3.85
CA ASP A 80 18.85 1.36 4.88
C ASP A 80 18.35 2.35 5.94
N PHE A 81 18.93 2.28 7.13
CA PHE A 81 18.73 3.29 8.16
C PHE A 81 19.04 4.69 7.60
N LEU A 82 18.20 5.67 7.94
CA LEU A 82 18.41 7.06 7.51
C LEU A 82 19.23 7.79 8.57
N ASP A 83 20.54 7.86 8.37
CA ASP A 83 21.47 8.57 9.25
C ASP A 83 21.64 10.03 8.82
N GLU A 84 22.05 10.22 7.57
CA GLU A 84 22.07 11.53 6.91
C GLU A 84 20.93 11.65 5.90
N ASP A 85 20.50 12.89 5.65
CA ASP A 85 19.45 13.18 4.68
C ASP A 85 19.86 12.71 3.27
N ARG A 86 18.94 11.98 2.62
CA ARG A 86 19.08 11.53 1.24
C ARG A 86 17.76 11.65 0.49
N PRO A 87 17.78 11.66 -0.86
CA PRO A 87 16.56 11.61 -1.66
C PRO A 87 15.75 10.32 -1.40
N LEU A 88 14.61 10.46 -0.73
CA LEU A 88 13.77 9.31 -0.30
C LEU A 88 12.91 8.70 -1.41
N TYR A 89 12.90 9.26 -2.62
CA TYR A 89 12.03 8.73 -3.69
C TYR A 89 12.38 7.28 -4.06
N ARG A 90 13.67 6.91 -4.00
CA ARG A 90 14.12 5.53 -4.28
C ARG A 90 13.64 4.58 -3.21
N ASP A 91 13.77 4.98 -1.94
CA ASP A 91 13.35 4.20 -0.78
C ASP A 91 11.83 4.02 -0.78
N HIS A 92 11.09 5.09 -1.05
CA HIS A 92 9.64 5.05 -1.20
C HIS A 92 9.18 4.16 -2.35
N THR A 93 9.78 4.27 -3.54
CA THR A 93 9.46 3.40 -4.68
C THR A 93 9.72 1.94 -4.32
N ARG A 94 10.84 1.65 -3.65
CA ARG A 94 11.17 0.29 -3.21
C ARG A 94 10.20 -0.25 -2.17
N MET A 95 9.82 0.57 -1.20
CA MET A 95 8.84 0.21 -0.18
C MET A 95 7.46 -0.06 -0.77
N LYS A 96 7.03 0.74 -1.76
CA LYS A 96 5.79 0.49 -2.49
C LYS A 96 5.79 -0.89 -3.16
N GLU A 97 6.89 -1.26 -3.81
CA GLU A 97 7.06 -2.60 -4.40
C GLU A 97 7.00 -3.70 -3.33
N LEU A 98 7.66 -3.51 -2.20
CA LEU A 98 7.70 -4.46 -1.08
C LEU A 98 6.32 -4.65 -0.42
N VAL A 99 5.56 -3.58 -0.22
CA VAL A 99 4.19 -3.71 0.32
C VAL A 99 3.31 -4.46 -0.68
N LYS A 100 3.44 -4.16 -1.97
CA LYS A 100 2.68 -4.83 -3.03
C LYS A 100 3.00 -6.31 -3.17
N SER A 101 4.24 -6.74 -2.87
CA SER A 101 4.63 -8.15 -2.90
C SER A 101 4.11 -8.97 -1.71
N CYS A 102 3.57 -8.30 -0.68
CA CYS A 102 3.14 -8.91 0.58
C CYS A 102 4.25 -9.64 1.36
N GLU A 103 5.52 -9.50 0.99
CA GLU A 103 6.64 -10.22 1.64
C GLU A 103 6.71 -9.94 3.15
N ILE A 104 6.45 -8.70 3.57
CA ILE A 104 6.43 -8.33 5.00
C ILE A 104 5.39 -9.17 5.75
N LEU A 105 4.19 -9.32 5.19
CA LEU A 105 3.12 -10.10 5.79
C LEU A 105 3.52 -11.58 5.87
N GLU A 106 3.99 -12.15 4.76
CA GLU A 106 4.37 -13.56 4.69
C GLU A 106 5.49 -13.92 5.69
N GLU A 107 6.51 -13.06 5.79
CA GLU A 107 7.62 -13.27 6.73
C GLU A 107 7.21 -13.11 8.19
N VAL A 108 6.29 -12.19 8.48
CA VAL A 108 5.72 -12.06 9.83
C VAL A 108 4.88 -13.30 10.17
N GLU A 109 4.02 -13.75 9.27
CA GLU A 109 3.20 -14.95 9.51
C GLU A 109 4.04 -16.22 9.69
N LYS A 110 5.18 -16.34 8.99
CA LYS A 110 6.15 -17.42 9.24
C LYS A 110 6.73 -17.39 10.65
N GLU A 111 6.93 -16.20 11.22
CA GLU A 111 7.54 -16.02 12.54
C GLU A 111 6.54 -16.24 13.69
N ILE A 112 5.32 -15.69 13.58
CA ILE A 112 4.34 -15.67 14.68
C ILE A 112 3.09 -16.53 14.46
N GLY A 113 2.97 -17.17 13.29
CA GLY A 113 1.75 -17.85 12.86
C GLY A 113 0.83 -16.93 12.06
N LYS A 114 -0.24 -17.51 11.50
CA LYS A 114 -1.23 -16.76 10.70
C LYS A 114 -1.87 -15.64 11.51
N LEU A 115 -2.05 -14.49 10.86
CA LEU A 115 -2.81 -13.37 11.40
C LEU A 115 -4.29 -13.57 11.02
N GLU A 116 -5.09 -14.08 11.97
CA GLU A 116 -6.56 -14.18 11.85
C GLU A 116 -7.27 -12.92 12.35
#